data_AF-A0A1H5WKB4-F1
#
_entry.id   AF-A0A1H5WKB4-F1
#
_cell.length_a   1.000
_cell.length_b   1.000
_cell.length_c   1.000
_cell.angle_alpha   90.00
_cell.angle_beta   90.00
_cell.angle_gamma   90.00
#
_symmetry.space_group_name_H-M   'P 1'
#
loop_
_entity.id
_entity.type
_entity.pdbx_description
1 polymer ?
#
loop_
_entity_poly.entity_id
_entity_poly.type
_entity_poly.pdbx_seq_one_letter_code
_entity_poly.pdbx_strand_id
1 'polypeptide(L)'
;MEVLKVLNEYKNISNEVLNALESENYDVLEDFLNKREELICILNSFEDEKLLKDLIEDLDLISLENKIQKAFNEKYLKLKNELKSFNAKKSISKTYFKTQNLDSFFLNKKF
;
A
#
# COMPACT_ATOMS: atom_id res chain seq x y z
N MET A 1 -21.93 -22.94 12.33
CA MET A 1 -21.51 -22.51 10.99
C MET A 1 -20.04 -22.14 11.03
N GLU A 2 -19.18 -23.03 10.56
CA GLU A 2 -17.73 -22.85 10.54
C GLU A 2 -17.31 -21.77 9.51
N VAL A 3 -17.89 -21.81 8.31
CA VAL A 3 -17.65 -20.82 7.24
C VAL A 3 -17.98 -19.38 7.65
N LEU A 4 -19.07 -19.17 8.41
CA LEU A 4 -19.44 -17.83 8.89
C LEU A 4 -18.39 -17.26 9.85
N LYS A 5 -17.72 -18.11 10.65
CA LYS A 5 -16.63 -17.65 11.51
C LYS A 5 -15.42 -17.22 10.69
N VAL A 6 -15.05 -18.03 9.69
CA VAL A 6 -13.94 -17.71 8.77
C VAL A 6 -14.21 -16.41 8.01
N LEU A 7 -15.43 -16.20 7.51
CA LEU A 7 -15.82 -14.95 6.84
C LEU A 7 -15.79 -13.73 7.77
N ASN A 8 -16.21 -13.88 9.03
CA ASN A 8 -16.11 -12.79 10.01
C ASN A 8 -14.65 -12.48 10.35
N GLU A 9 -13.80 -13.49 10.47
CA GLU A 9 -12.37 -13.30 10.67
C GLU A 9 -11.72 -12.62 9.46
N TYR A 10 -12.12 -13.03 8.24
CA TYR A 10 -11.70 -12.38 7.00
C TYR A 10 -12.12 -10.90 6.96
N LYS A 11 -13.34 -10.60 7.40
CA LYS A 11 -13.83 -9.21 7.51
C LYS A 11 -12.98 -8.41 8.50
N ASN A 12 -12.69 -8.98 9.67
CA ASN A 12 -11.90 -8.32 10.70
C ASN A 12 -10.48 -8.03 10.20
N ILE A 13 -9.78 -9.02 9.63
CA ILE A 13 -8.43 -8.79 9.12
C ILE A 13 -8.42 -7.81 7.96
N SER A 14 -9.46 -7.79 7.13
CA SER A 14 -9.62 -6.82 6.04
C SER A 14 -9.80 -5.39 6.58
N ASN A 15 -10.50 -5.21 7.69
CA ASN A 15 -10.55 -3.92 8.38
C ASN A 15 -9.19 -3.53 8.99
N GLU A 16 -8.43 -4.47 9.54
CA GLU A 16 -7.07 -4.20 10.04
C GLU A 16 -6.12 -3.78 8.92
N VAL A 17 -6.21 -4.40 7.73
CA VAL A 17 -5.49 -3.97 6.52
C VAL A 17 -5.86 -2.54 6.16
N LEU A 18 -7.15 -2.21 6.12
CA LEU A 18 -7.60 -0.86 5.81
C LEU A 18 -7.08 0.17 6.81
N ASN A 19 -7.18 -0.13 8.11
CA ASN A 19 -6.67 0.72 9.18
C ASN A 19 -5.15 0.93 9.07
N ALA A 20 -4.38 -0.12 8.76
CA ALA A 20 -2.93 -0.04 8.57
C ALA A 20 -2.57 0.86 7.37
N LEU A 21 -3.32 0.77 6.26
CA LEU A 21 -3.14 1.64 5.10
C LEU A 21 -3.46 3.11 5.41
N GLU A 22 -4.57 3.36 6.11
CA GLU A 22 -5.00 4.72 6.48
C GLU A 22 -4.01 5.39 7.43
N SER A 23 -3.56 4.65 8.45
CA SER A 23 -2.58 5.10 9.45
C SER A 23 -1.12 5.08 8.98
N GLU A 24 -0.86 4.58 7.75
CA GLU A 24 0.49 4.44 7.18
C GLU A 24 1.42 3.54 8.03
N ASN A 25 0.82 2.62 8.80
CA ASN A 25 1.54 1.60 9.57
C ASN A 25 1.84 0.38 8.69
N TYR A 26 2.83 0.51 7.81
CA TYR A 26 3.17 -0.52 6.84
C TYR A 26 3.91 -1.74 7.43
N ASP A 27 4.51 -1.59 8.61
CA ASP A 27 5.31 -2.65 9.25
C ASP A 27 4.47 -3.91 9.56
N VAL A 28 3.18 -3.73 9.85
CA VAL A 28 2.25 -4.82 10.19
C VAL A 28 1.42 -5.31 8.99
N LEU A 29 1.54 -4.64 7.84
CA LEU A 29 0.68 -4.89 6.69
C LEU A 29 0.91 -6.26 6.07
N GLU A 30 2.16 -6.71 6.01
CA GLU A 30 2.54 -8.02 5.49
C GLU A 30 1.89 -9.15 6.30
N ASP A 31 1.94 -9.08 7.63
CA ASP A 31 1.31 -10.06 8.52
C ASP A 31 -0.21 -10.14 8.31
N PHE A 32 -0.86 -8.98 8.16
CA PHE A 32 -2.31 -8.95 7.93
C PHE A 32 -2.69 -9.50 6.55
N LEU A 33 -1.91 -9.20 5.51
CA LEU A 33 -2.13 -9.75 4.17
C LEU A 33 -1.94 -11.26 4.13
N ASN A 34 -0.91 -11.78 4.81
CA ASN A 34 -0.66 -13.22 4.89
C ASN A 34 -1.82 -13.95 5.57
N LYS A 35 -2.28 -13.45 6.73
CA LYS A 35 -3.48 -14.01 7.41
C LYS A 35 -4.73 -13.94 6.54
N ARG A 36 -4.89 -12.86 5.78
CA ARG A 36 -6.02 -12.70 4.86
C ARG A 36 -5.98 -13.74 3.74
N GLU A 37 -4.80 -14.03 3.20
CA GLU A 37 -4.60 -15.07 2.18
C GLU A 37 -4.89 -16.48 2.73
N GLU A 38 -4.43 -16.78 3.95
CA GLU A 38 -4.73 -18.06 4.61
C GLU A 38 -6.25 -18.30 4.72
N LEU A 39 -7.01 -17.26 5.10
CA LEU A 39 -8.47 -17.33 5.18
C LEU A 39 -9.11 -17.52 3.80
N ILE A 40 -8.58 -16.88 2.75
CA ILE A 40 -9.02 -17.10 1.36
C ILE A 40 -8.80 -18.55 0.94
N CYS A 41 -7.63 -19.13 1.24
CA CYS A 41 -7.36 -20.53 0.96
C CYS A 41 -8.36 -21.46 1.64
N ILE A 42 -8.73 -21.18 2.90
CA ILE A 42 -9.76 -21.94 3.62
C ILE A 42 -11.12 -21.79 2.92
N LEU A 43 -11.53 -20.57 2.59
CA LEU A 43 -12.81 -20.30 1.93
C LEU A 43 -12.92 -20.96 0.54
N ASN A 44 -11.82 -21.01 -0.21
CA ASN A 44 -11.76 -21.68 -1.51
C ASN A 44 -11.93 -23.20 -1.44
N SER A 45 -11.76 -23.80 -0.25
CA SER A 45 -11.98 -25.23 -0.05
C SER A 45 -13.44 -25.57 0.28
N PHE A 46 -14.30 -24.57 0.43
CA PHE A 46 -15.71 -24.76 0.79
C PHE A 46 -16.56 -25.09 -0.44
N GLU A 47 -17.31 -26.19 -0.38
CA GLU A 47 -18.04 -26.73 -1.54
C GLU A 47 -19.35 -25.99 -1.88
N ASP A 48 -20.04 -25.41 -0.89
CA ASP A 48 -21.32 -24.73 -1.10
C ASP A 48 -21.10 -23.25 -1.47
N GLU A 49 -20.85 -23.03 -2.76
CA GLU A 49 -20.64 -21.70 -3.34
C GLU A 49 -21.84 -20.77 -3.16
N LYS A 50 -23.07 -21.31 -3.16
CA LYS A 50 -24.28 -20.49 -3.06
C LYS A 50 -24.41 -19.90 -1.66
N LEU A 51 -24.26 -20.75 -0.64
CA LEU A 51 -24.25 -20.29 0.75
C LEU A 51 -23.10 -19.32 1.00
N LEU A 52 -21.90 -19.59 0.44
CA LEU A 52 -20.77 -18.69 0.55
C LEU A 52 -21.07 -17.31 -0.04
N LYS A 53 -21.66 -17.27 -1.24
CA LYS A 53 -22.05 -16.03 -1.90
C LYS A 53 -23.07 -15.22 -1.09
N ASP A 54 -24.13 -15.88 -0.62
CA ASP A 54 -25.17 -15.23 0.19
C ASP A 54 -24.56 -14.59 1.46
N LEU A 55 -23.66 -15.31 2.14
CA LEU A 55 -22.96 -14.79 3.32
C LEU A 55 -21.97 -13.65 3.00
N ILE A 56 -21.30 -13.68 1.85
CA ILE A 56 -20.41 -12.60 1.39
C ILE A 56 -21.21 -11.31 1.15
N GLU A 57 -22.40 -11.43 0.55
CA GLU A 57 -23.32 -10.31 0.33
C GLU A 57 -23.85 -9.78 1.66
N ASP A 58 -24.33 -10.65 2.56
CA ASP A 58 -24.83 -10.27 3.89
C ASP A 58 -23.80 -9.53 4.73
N LEU A 59 -22.52 -9.91 4.61
CA LEU A 59 -21.42 -9.28 5.33
C LEU A 59 -20.86 -8.03 4.65
N ASP A 60 -21.36 -7.65 3.48
CA ASP A 60 -20.90 -6.52 2.66
C ASP A 60 -19.39 -6.56 2.35
N LEU A 61 -18.84 -7.75 2.08
CA LEU A 61 -17.39 -7.93 1.90
C LEU A 61 -16.88 -7.34 0.58
N ILE A 62 -17.73 -7.29 -0.45
CA ILE A 62 -17.37 -6.70 -1.74
C ILE A 62 -17.11 -5.19 -1.61
N SER A 63 -17.96 -4.50 -0.84
CA SER A 63 -17.78 -3.07 -0.53
C SER A 63 -16.48 -2.82 0.24
N LEU A 64 -16.18 -3.67 1.23
CA LEU A 64 -14.92 -3.61 1.97
C LEU A 64 -13.70 -3.80 1.05
N GLU A 65 -13.76 -4.75 0.12
CA GLU A 65 -12.68 -4.98 -0.84
C GLU A 65 -12.42 -3.77 -1.73
N ASN A 66 -13.49 -3.18 -2.26
CA ASN A 66 -13.38 -1.98 -3.08
C ASN A 66 -12.74 -0.81 -2.30
N LYS A 67 -13.03 -0.68 -1.01
CA LYS A 67 -12.40 0.34 -0.15
C LYS A 67 -10.90 0.08 0.02
N ILE A 68 -10.51 -1.16 0.28
CA ILE A 68 -9.10 -1.56 0.41
C ILE A 68 -8.34 -1.30 -0.89
N GLN A 69 -8.89 -1.72 -2.04
CA GLN A 69 -8.28 -1.51 -3.34
C GLN A 69 -8.10 -0.01 -3.64
N LYS A 70 -9.10 0.80 -3.31
CA LYS A 70 -9.02 2.26 -3.45
C LYS A 70 -7.91 2.84 -2.56
N ALA A 71 -7.84 2.44 -1.30
CA ALA A 71 -6.81 2.89 -0.36
C ALA A 71 -5.40 2.53 -0.86
N PHE A 72 -5.18 1.30 -1.33
CA PHE A 72 -3.90 0.89 -1.94
C PHE A 72 -3.52 1.77 -3.12
N ASN A 73 -4.45 2.02 -4.04
CA ASN A 73 -4.21 2.86 -5.21
C ASN A 73 -3.84 4.30 -4.81
N GLU A 74 -4.55 4.88 -3.86
CA GLU A 74 -4.27 6.22 -3.34
C GLU A 74 -2.86 6.30 -2.72
N LYS A 75 -2.50 5.34 -1.87
CA LYS A 75 -1.17 5.30 -1.23
C LYS A 75 -0.05 5.06 -2.25
N TYR A 76 -0.26 4.19 -3.23
CA TYR A 76 0.69 3.97 -4.32
C TYR A 76 0.92 5.25 -5.15
N LEU A 77 -0.16 5.95 -5.53
CA LEU A 77 -0.06 7.20 -6.29
C LEU A 77 0.66 8.29 -5.47
N LYS A 78 0.37 8.39 -4.17
CA LYS A 78 1.07 9.29 -3.25
C LYS A 78 2.58 9.01 -3.23
N LEU A 79 2.99 7.76 -2.96
CA LEU A 79 4.41 7.38 -2.96
C LEU A 79 5.10 7.65 -4.30
N LYS A 80 4.43 7.32 -5.41
CA LYS A 80 4.96 7.57 -6.75
C LYS A 80 5.24 9.04 -6.99
N ASN A 81 4.35 9.92 -6.53
CA ASN A 81 4.54 11.36 -6.66
C ASN A 81 5.66 11.87 -5.74
N GLU A 82 5.72 11.38 -4.50
CA GLU A 82 6.80 11.72 -3.56
C GLU A 82 8.18 11.32 -4.09
N LEU A 83 8.31 10.12 -4.67
CA LEU A 83 9.55 9.65 -5.31
C LEU A 83 9.95 10.52 -6.50
N LYS A 84 8.99 10.92 -7.34
CA LYS A 84 9.25 11.86 -8.44
C LYS A 84 9.75 13.21 -7.92
N SER A 85 9.10 13.77 -6.90
CA SER A 85 9.51 15.03 -6.27
C SER A 85 10.87 14.93 -5.60
N PHE A 86 11.18 13.82 -4.93
CA PHE A 86 12.50 13.56 -4.35
C PHE A 86 13.59 13.51 -5.42
N ASN A 87 13.35 12.79 -6.52
CA ASN A 87 14.29 12.73 -7.63
C ASN A 87 14.51 14.10 -8.29
N ALA A 88 13.45 14.90 -8.45
CA ALA A 88 13.58 16.28 -8.95
C ALA A 88 14.44 17.15 -8.02
N LYS A 89 14.19 17.10 -6.70
CA LYS A 89 15.00 17.82 -5.69
C LYS A 89 16.46 17.38 -5.71
N LYS A 90 16.74 16.08 -5.84
CA LYS A 90 18.10 15.54 -5.96
C LYS A 90 18.82 16.00 -7.22
N SER A 91 18.10 16.10 -8.34
CA SER A 91 18.66 16.63 -9.58
C SER A 91 18.97 18.12 -9.48
N ILE A 92 18.06 18.90 -8.86
CA ILE A 92 18.28 20.33 -8.58
C ILE A 92 19.50 20.50 -7.67
N SER A 93 19.59 19.80 -6.54
CA SER A 93 20.73 19.92 -5.63
C SER A 93 22.05 19.60 -6.35
N LYS A 94 22.10 18.53 -7.14
CA LYS A 94 23.27 18.20 -7.97
C LYS A 94 23.66 19.33 -8.93
N THR A 95 22.70 19.98 -9.58
CA THR A 95 22.97 21.09 -10.52
C THR A 95 23.49 22.34 -9.80
N TYR A 96 22.89 22.71 -8.67
CA TYR A 96 23.29 23.90 -7.90
C TYR A 96 24.66 23.73 -7.20
N PHE A 97 25.01 22.53 -6.74
CA PHE A 97 26.35 22.28 -6.18
C PHE A 97 27.44 22.13 -7.26
N LYS A 98 27.08 21.85 -8.53
CA LYS A 98 28.05 21.76 -9.62
C LYS A 98 28.55 23.14 -10.08
N THR A 99 27.69 24.16 -10.00
CA THR A 99 28.04 25.53 -10.43
C THR A 99 28.93 26.27 -9.43
N GLN A 100 28.93 25.89 -8.15
CA GLN A 100 29.80 26.52 -7.14
C GLN A 100 31.30 26.12 -7.26
N ASN A 101 31.63 25.09 -8.03
CA ASN A 101 33.01 24.64 -8.27
C ASN A 101 33.64 25.19 -9.57
N LEU A 102 32.96 26.07 -10.32
CA LEU A 102 33.48 26.64 -11.57
C LEU A 102 34.26 27.95 -11.36
N ASP A 103 34.06 28.66 -10.25
CA ASP A 103 34.74 29.94 -9.98
C ASP A 103 36.12 29.79 -9.30
N SER A 104 36.48 28.61 -8.79
CA SER A 104 37.79 28.41 -8.15
C SER A 104 38.94 28.22 -9.14
N PHE A 105 38.66 28.08 -10.45
CA PHE A 105 39.68 27.87 -11.49
C PHE A 105 40.14 29.16 -12.21
N PHE A 106 39.46 30.30 -12.01
CA PHE A 106 39.77 31.53 -12.73
C PHE A 106 40.62 32.56 -11.95
N LEU A 107 41.00 32.26 -10.70
CA LEU A 107 41.77 33.18 -9.84
C LEU A 107 43.31 33.02 -9.92
N ASN A 108 43.84 32.15 -10.80
CA ASN A 108 45.28 31.91 -10.95
C ASN A 108 45.83 32.22 -12.35
N LYS A 109 45.40 33.32 -12.98
CA LYS A 109 46.20 33.98 -14.01
C LYS A 109 46.43 35.44 -13.62
N LYS A 110 47.42 35.64 -12.75
CA LYS A 110 48.03 36.93 -12.48
C LYS A 110 49.45 36.92 -13.05
N PHE A 111 49.64 37.82 -14.02
CA PHE A 111 50.88 38.42 -14.54
C PHE A 111 51.90 37.51 -15.24
#